data_AF-A0A7C2ZYJ1-F1
#
_entry.id   AF-A0A7C2ZYJ1-F1
#
_cell.length_a   1.000
_cell.length_b   1.000
_cell.length_c   1.000
_cell.angle_alpha   90.00
_cell.angle_beta   90.00
_cell.angle_gamma   90.00
#
_symmetry.space_group_name_H-M   'P 1'
#
loop_
_entity.id
_entity.type
_entity.pdbx_description
1 polymer ?
#
loop_
_entity_poly.entity_id
_entity_poly.type
_entity_poly.pdbx_seq_one_letter_code
_entity_poly.pdbx_strand_id
1 'polypeptide(L)'
;MEELCGAMAGRAKALVGADASLALVGPLGELLWSSMNDDEGSFVSNVVRKLSGVLGRGDYYVGGLGERKVVVVKATDRVCLALAASAKEGVILFALRLLINAFSNELVELDAKLAEEAVKTELEVYPIEVFDPSSGKEVKVVPADAVPYVPEDVGPKAVRLDGRSIALMRATDGKTIADMARELGMDVREACEVVAELIEGRVLKARVVEEFKSDYDAVFVPKVRIESTELMAREDLRPFEKFILMNLVRGLTVLELSWGLRGLGFDVKPDEVLSLLKEMEEAGLVEKSS
;
A
#
# COMPACT_ATOMS: atom_id res chain seq x y z
N MET A 1 9.23 22.71 4.80
CA MET A 1 8.45 21.89 3.85
C MET A 1 7.40 22.73 3.14
N GLU A 2 6.58 23.48 3.88
CA GLU A 2 5.51 24.32 3.32
C GLU A 2 6.02 25.45 2.39
N GLU A 3 7.11 26.12 2.76
CA GLU A 3 7.72 27.18 1.92
C GLU A 3 8.29 26.65 0.60
N LEU A 4 8.98 25.50 0.65
CA LEU A 4 9.50 24.80 -0.54
C LEU A 4 8.37 24.38 -1.48
N CYS A 5 7.35 23.72 -0.94
CA CYS A 5 6.23 23.23 -1.74
C CYS A 5 5.38 24.39 -2.30
N GLY A 6 5.24 25.47 -1.54
CA GLY A 6 4.64 26.72 -2.01
C GLY A 6 5.41 27.33 -3.19
N ALA A 7 6.75 27.37 -3.13
CA ALA A 7 7.58 27.85 -4.24
C ALA A 7 7.46 26.95 -5.48
N MET A 8 7.44 25.62 -5.30
CA MET A 8 7.23 24.67 -6.38
C MET A 8 5.86 24.84 -7.03
N ALA A 9 4.80 24.97 -6.23
CA ALA A 9 3.44 25.17 -6.74
C ALA A 9 3.27 26.52 -7.45
N GLY A 10 3.87 27.59 -6.93
CA GLY A 10 3.91 28.88 -7.61
C GLY A 10 4.60 28.80 -8.97
N ARG A 11 5.72 28.08 -9.05
CA ARG A 11 6.45 27.86 -10.30
C ARG A 11 5.70 26.93 -11.26
N ALA A 12 5.01 25.92 -10.75
CA ALA A 12 4.14 25.06 -11.55
C ALA A 12 3.01 25.86 -12.22
N LYS A 13 2.36 26.75 -11.45
CA LYS A 13 1.33 27.65 -11.97
C LYS A 13 1.86 28.60 -13.03
N ALA A 14 3.08 29.14 -12.85
CA ALA A 14 3.72 29.99 -13.84
C ALA A 14 4.09 29.25 -15.14
N LEU A 15 4.41 27.96 -15.07
CA LEU A 15 4.83 27.15 -16.22
C LEU A 15 3.66 26.54 -17.00
N VAL A 16 2.58 26.16 -16.32
CA VAL A 16 1.51 25.33 -16.89
C VAL A 16 0.16 26.05 -16.94
N GLY A 17 -0.12 26.97 -16.02
CA GLY A 17 -1.40 27.68 -15.93
C GLY A 17 -1.83 27.92 -14.48
N ALA A 18 -2.64 28.95 -14.24
CA ALA A 18 -3.09 29.33 -12.89
C ALA A 18 -3.95 28.25 -12.21
N ASP A 19 -4.59 27.39 -13.01
CA ASP A 19 -5.40 26.26 -12.54
C ASP A 19 -4.54 25.08 -12.05
N ALA A 20 -3.23 25.07 -12.30
CA ALA A 20 -2.36 23.96 -11.95
C ALA A 20 -2.34 23.67 -10.43
N SER A 21 -2.52 22.41 -10.07
CA SER A 21 -2.41 21.89 -8.71
C SER A 21 -1.29 20.85 -8.63
N LEU A 22 -0.46 20.97 -7.60
CA LEU A 22 0.75 20.17 -7.38
C LEU A 22 0.59 19.36 -6.10
N ALA A 23 1.12 18.15 -6.10
CA ALA A 23 1.29 17.33 -4.91
C ALA A 23 2.69 16.72 -4.85
N LEU A 24 3.20 16.64 -3.63
CA LEU A 24 4.38 15.88 -3.27
C LEU A 24 3.92 14.63 -2.54
N VAL A 25 4.29 13.47 -3.07
CA VAL A 25 3.71 12.20 -2.67
C VAL A 25 4.83 11.28 -2.24
N GLY A 26 4.67 10.68 -1.07
CA GLY A 26 5.58 9.67 -0.57
C GLY A 26 5.36 8.30 -1.23
N PRO A 27 6.19 7.31 -0.87
CA PRO A 27 6.22 6.00 -1.53
C PRO A 27 4.90 5.23 -1.43
N LEU A 28 4.08 5.47 -0.40
CA LEU A 28 2.82 4.77 -0.14
C LEU A 28 1.59 5.45 -0.75
N GLY A 29 1.81 6.54 -1.46
CA GLY A 29 0.73 7.42 -1.93
C GLY A 29 0.25 8.40 -0.86
N GLU A 30 0.94 8.53 0.27
CA GLU A 30 0.68 9.58 1.25
C GLU A 30 1.03 10.95 0.67
N LEU A 31 0.13 11.92 0.85
CA LEU A 31 0.34 13.29 0.41
C LEU A 31 1.20 14.02 1.45
N LEU A 32 2.52 14.06 1.22
CA LEU A 32 3.46 14.83 2.05
C LEU A 32 3.15 16.32 2.02
N TRP A 33 2.69 16.79 0.86
CA TRP A 33 2.11 18.12 0.68
C TRP A 33 1.21 18.12 -0.54
N SER A 34 0.11 18.87 -0.51
CA SER A 34 -0.78 18.98 -1.66
C SER A 34 -1.48 20.33 -1.74
N SER A 35 -1.62 20.83 -2.97
CA SER A 35 -2.55 21.90 -3.35
C SER A 35 -3.72 21.39 -4.20
N MET A 36 -3.80 20.07 -4.37
CA MET A 36 -4.86 19.38 -5.09
C MET A 36 -6.12 19.28 -4.23
N ASN A 37 -7.29 19.20 -4.87
CA ASN A 37 -8.54 18.86 -4.17
C ASN A 37 -8.58 17.38 -3.76
N ASP A 38 -9.59 16.98 -2.99
CA ASP A 38 -9.69 15.63 -2.43
C ASP A 38 -9.76 14.53 -3.50
N ASP A 39 -10.43 14.79 -4.63
CA ASP A 39 -10.54 13.85 -5.76
C ASP A 39 -9.18 13.66 -6.48
N GLU A 40 -8.51 14.77 -6.79
CA GLU A 40 -7.18 14.80 -7.40
C GLU A 40 -6.14 14.12 -6.49
N GLY A 41 -6.19 14.45 -5.20
CA GLY A 41 -5.34 13.87 -4.16
C GLY A 41 -5.54 12.36 -4.05
N SER A 42 -6.78 11.91 -3.90
CA SER A 42 -7.14 10.49 -3.83
C SER A 42 -6.71 9.72 -5.08
N PHE A 43 -6.87 10.32 -6.27
CA PHE A 43 -6.42 9.72 -7.52
C PHE A 43 -4.90 9.52 -7.53
N VAL A 44 -4.15 10.59 -7.24
CA VAL A 44 -2.68 10.55 -7.22
C VAL A 44 -2.16 9.59 -6.17
N SER A 45 -2.72 9.60 -4.97
CA SER A 45 -2.38 8.65 -3.90
C SER A 45 -2.56 7.21 -4.35
N ASN A 46 -3.68 6.89 -5.02
CA ASN A 46 -3.93 5.55 -5.55
C ASN A 46 -2.97 5.16 -6.68
N VAL A 47 -2.60 6.09 -7.55
CA VAL A 47 -1.62 5.85 -8.63
C VAL A 47 -0.26 5.56 -8.05
N VAL A 48 0.22 6.40 -7.12
CA VAL A 48 1.54 6.24 -6.50
C VAL A 48 1.58 4.94 -5.70
N ARG A 49 0.58 4.63 -4.87
CA ARG A 49 0.54 3.37 -4.12
C ARG A 49 0.66 2.13 -4.99
N LYS A 50 0.08 2.14 -6.20
CA LYS A 50 0.10 0.99 -7.11
C LYS A 50 1.37 0.90 -7.96
N LEU A 51 2.01 2.03 -8.24
CA LEU A 51 3.06 2.11 -9.26
C LEU A 51 4.42 2.54 -8.70
N SER A 52 4.50 3.07 -7.48
CA SER A 52 5.75 3.57 -6.89
C SER A 52 6.81 2.49 -6.84
N GLY A 53 6.46 1.25 -6.49
CA GLY A 53 7.39 0.12 -6.44
C GLY A 53 7.93 -0.32 -7.81
N VAL A 54 7.19 -0.06 -8.89
CA VAL A 54 7.54 -0.50 -10.26
C VAL A 54 8.19 0.62 -11.07
N LEU A 55 7.90 1.88 -10.77
CA LEU A 55 8.48 3.02 -11.46
C LEU A 55 9.94 3.23 -11.02
N GLY A 56 10.83 3.39 -12.01
CA GLY A 56 12.17 3.88 -11.80
C GLY A 56 12.21 5.41 -11.69
N ARG A 57 13.34 5.95 -11.24
CA ARG A 57 13.55 7.40 -11.18
C ARG A 57 13.43 8.03 -12.57
N GLY A 58 12.57 9.04 -12.70
CA GLY A 58 12.29 9.74 -13.95
C GLY A 58 11.19 9.13 -14.80
N ASP A 59 10.72 7.92 -14.44
CA ASP A 59 9.53 7.34 -15.05
C ASP A 59 8.28 8.11 -14.62
N TYR A 60 7.24 8.03 -15.44
CA TYR A 60 6.04 8.80 -15.23
C TYR A 60 4.77 8.05 -15.65
N TYR A 61 3.68 8.40 -14.98
CA TYR A 61 2.34 7.96 -15.30
C TYR A 61 1.50 9.16 -15.76
N VAL A 62 0.59 8.91 -16.70
CA VAL A 62 -0.35 9.91 -17.20
C VAL A 62 -1.77 9.42 -17.00
N GLY A 63 -2.56 10.21 -16.30
CA GLY A 63 -3.99 9.99 -16.06
C GLY A 63 -4.84 11.15 -16.55
N GLY A 64 -6.13 10.88 -16.75
CA GLY A 64 -7.15 11.89 -16.98
C GLY A 64 -8.06 12.04 -15.76
N LEU A 65 -8.38 13.28 -15.39
CA LEU A 65 -9.36 13.59 -14.36
C LEU A 65 -10.34 14.63 -14.92
N GLY A 66 -11.41 14.14 -15.54
CA GLY A 66 -12.35 14.98 -16.30
C GLY A 66 -11.66 15.66 -17.49
N GLU A 67 -11.74 17.00 -17.55
CA GLU A 67 -11.07 17.80 -18.59
C GLU A 67 -9.58 18.08 -18.30
N ARG A 68 -9.10 17.71 -17.10
CA ARG A 68 -7.71 17.93 -16.68
C ARG A 68 -6.87 16.68 -16.93
N LYS A 69 -5.58 16.90 -17.16
CA LYS A 69 -4.58 15.84 -17.18
C LYS A 69 -3.79 15.85 -15.88
N VAL A 70 -3.48 14.66 -15.38
CA VAL A 70 -2.61 14.43 -14.22
C VAL A 70 -1.37 13.70 -14.70
N VAL A 71 -0.20 14.20 -14.36
CA VAL A 71 1.07 13.50 -14.60
C VAL A 71 1.75 13.30 -13.25
N VAL A 72 2.19 12.07 -12.99
CA VAL A 72 2.94 11.69 -11.81
C VAL A 72 4.32 11.26 -12.26
N VAL A 73 5.38 11.92 -11.78
CA VAL A 73 6.78 11.59 -12.11
C VAL A 73 7.47 11.13 -10.83
N LYS A 74 8.20 10.02 -10.91
CA LYS A 74 9.04 9.58 -9.79
C LYS A 74 10.32 10.42 -9.75
N ALA A 75 10.39 11.32 -8.78
CA ALA A 75 11.44 12.33 -8.68
C ALA A 75 12.73 11.79 -8.05
N THR A 76 12.57 10.97 -7.02
CA THR A 76 13.62 10.24 -6.30
C THR A 76 13.23 8.77 -6.16
N ASP A 77 13.95 7.99 -5.35
CA ASP A 77 13.65 6.58 -5.14
C ASP A 77 12.33 6.37 -4.37
N ARG A 78 11.95 7.34 -3.51
CA ARG A 78 10.73 7.28 -2.69
C ARG A 78 9.72 8.38 -2.98
N VAL A 79 10.14 9.51 -3.54
CA VAL A 79 9.27 10.70 -3.72
C VAL A 79 8.77 10.80 -5.14
N CYS A 80 7.45 10.95 -5.27
CA CYS A 80 6.77 11.28 -6.52
C CYS A 80 6.28 12.74 -6.50
N LEU A 81 6.32 13.36 -7.67
CA LEU A 81 5.75 14.67 -7.93
C LEU A 81 4.59 14.53 -8.89
N ALA A 82 3.42 14.99 -8.47
CA ALA A 82 2.21 14.97 -9.28
C ALA A 82 1.77 16.38 -9.62
N LEU A 83 1.40 16.59 -10.89
CA LEU A 83 0.88 17.86 -11.37
C LEU A 83 -0.39 17.62 -12.19
N ALA A 84 -1.47 18.32 -11.82
CA ALA A 84 -2.74 18.29 -12.52
C ALA A 84 -3.05 19.66 -13.12
N ALA A 85 -3.42 19.73 -14.39
CA ALA A 85 -3.77 21.00 -15.07
C ALA A 85 -4.59 20.77 -16.34
N SER A 86 -5.27 21.82 -16.81
CA SER A 86 -5.94 21.86 -18.12
C SER A 86 -4.95 22.14 -19.25
N ALA A 87 -3.86 21.37 -19.29
CA ALA A 87 -2.76 21.53 -20.24
C ALA A 87 -2.44 20.22 -20.96
N LYS A 88 -1.70 20.32 -22.07
CA LYS A 88 -1.20 19.13 -22.77
C LYS A 88 -0.19 18.39 -21.89
N GLU A 89 -0.28 17.07 -21.89
CA GLU A 89 0.61 16.16 -21.16
C GLU A 89 2.10 16.52 -21.27
N GLY A 90 2.59 16.77 -22.48
CA GLY A 90 4.00 17.13 -22.70
C GLY A 90 4.42 18.43 -21.99
N VAL A 91 3.50 19.39 -21.81
CA VAL A 91 3.74 20.64 -21.08
C VAL A 91 3.83 20.35 -19.57
N ILE A 92 2.91 19.53 -19.05
CA ILE A 92 2.89 19.13 -17.64
C ILE A 92 4.16 18.35 -17.29
N LEU A 93 4.53 17.37 -18.12
CA LEU A 93 5.73 16.56 -17.95
C LEU A 93 7.00 17.43 -18.01
N PHE A 94 7.07 18.37 -18.96
CA PHE A 94 8.18 19.31 -19.06
C PHE A 94 8.30 20.18 -17.80
N ALA A 95 7.19 20.72 -17.30
CA ALA A 95 7.17 21.52 -16.08
C ALA A 95 7.63 20.71 -14.86
N LEU A 96 7.15 19.47 -14.71
CA LEU A 96 7.58 18.57 -13.64
C LEU A 96 9.09 18.30 -13.69
N ARG A 97 9.65 18.04 -14.89
CA ARG A 97 11.11 17.87 -15.04
C ARG A 97 11.89 19.11 -14.67
N LEU A 98 11.41 20.30 -15.04
CA LEU A 98 12.02 21.57 -14.62
C LEU A 98 11.98 21.76 -13.10
N LEU A 99 10.87 21.41 -12.46
CA LEU A 99 10.75 21.47 -11.00
C LEU A 99 11.72 20.50 -10.33
N ILE A 100 11.76 19.24 -10.77
CA ILE A 100 12.67 18.22 -10.24
C ILE A 100 14.13 18.69 -10.36
N ASN A 101 14.51 19.28 -11.51
CA ASN A 101 15.86 19.78 -11.70
C ASN A 101 16.17 21.02 -10.86
N ALA A 102 15.19 21.91 -10.68
CA ALA A 102 15.38 23.15 -9.94
C ALA A 102 15.44 22.95 -8.41
N PHE A 103 14.78 21.90 -7.91
CA PHE A 103 14.67 21.58 -6.48
C PHE A 103 15.30 20.23 -6.14
N SER A 104 16.32 19.82 -6.91
CA SER A 104 16.88 18.47 -6.84
C SER A 104 17.54 18.19 -5.48
N ASN A 105 18.25 19.16 -4.92
CA ASN A 105 18.92 19.00 -3.63
C ASN A 105 17.90 18.83 -2.51
N GLU A 106 16.85 19.64 -2.51
CA GLU A 106 15.79 19.61 -1.50
C GLU A 106 14.97 18.32 -1.58
N LEU A 107 14.73 17.80 -2.79
CA LEU A 107 14.08 16.51 -3.00
C LEU A 107 14.95 15.34 -2.52
N VAL A 108 16.27 15.41 -2.71
CA VAL A 108 17.21 14.39 -2.20
C VAL A 108 17.31 14.44 -0.68
N GLU A 109 17.37 15.62 -0.07
CA GLU A 109 17.32 15.76 1.39
C GLU A 109 16.01 15.22 1.97
N LEU A 110 14.89 15.45 1.29
CA LEU A 110 13.61 14.89 1.69
C LEU A 110 13.60 13.36 1.57
N ASP A 111 14.12 12.81 0.48
CA ASP A 111 14.24 11.37 0.29
C ASP A 111 15.10 10.72 1.39
N ALA A 112 16.20 11.36 1.78
CA ALA A 112 17.06 10.90 2.87
C ALA A 112 16.33 10.93 4.23
N LYS A 113 15.57 11.99 4.51
CA LYS A 113 14.74 12.05 5.74
C LYS A 113 13.67 10.97 5.77
N LEU A 114 13.01 10.72 4.63
CA LEU A 114 12.04 9.64 4.49
C LEU A 114 12.68 8.24 4.57
N ALA A 115 13.99 8.14 4.32
CA ALA A 115 14.73 6.89 4.51
C ALA A 115 15.12 6.68 5.99
N GLU A 116 15.35 7.75 6.75
CA GLU A 116 15.72 7.72 8.17
C GLU A 116 14.52 7.66 9.12
N GLU A 117 13.38 8.22 8.73
CA GLU A 117 12.14 8.14 9.48
C GLU A 117 11.40 6.85 9.12
N ALA A 118 11.36 5.90 10.06
CA ALA A 118 10.27 4.92 10.12
C ALA A 118 8.98 5.70 10.38
N VAL A 119 8.38 6.28 9.33
CA VAL A 119 7.18 7.09 9.46
C VAL A 119 6.05 6.14 9.83
N LYS A 120 5.49 6.33 11.03
CA LYS A 120 4.22 5.69 11.39
C LYS A 120 3.12 6.30 10.56
N THR A 121 2.73 5.60 9.50
CA THR A 121 1.70 6.04 8.57
C THR A 121 0.45 5.18 8.75
N GLU A 122 -0.71 5.83 8.65
CA GLU A 122 -1.98 5.15 8.58
C GLU A 122 -2.26 4.72 7.14
N LEU A 123 -2.35 3.40 6.93
CA LEU A 123 -2.52 2.77 5.63
C LEU A 123 -3.93 2.20 5.49
N GLU A 124 -4.59 2.53 4.39
CA GLU A 124 -5.82 1.85 3.98
C GLU A 124 -5.50 0.40 3.59
N VAL A 125 -6.20 -0.50 4.26
CA VAL A 125 -6.09 -1.95 4.11
C VAL A 125 -7.08 -2.42 3.06
N TYR A 126 -6.62 -3.32 2.20
CA TYR A 126 -7.48 -4.07 1.29
C TYR A 126 -7.31 -5.58 1.52
N PRO A 127 -8.34 -6.38 1.20
CA PRO A 127 -8.26 -7.83 1.23
C PRO A 127 -7.15 -8.34 0.33
N ILE A 128 -6.28 -9.16 0.90
CA ILE A 128 -5.21 -9.84 0.18
C ILE A 128 -5.54 -11.32 0.07
N GLU A 129 -5.29 -11.88 -1.11
CA GLU A 129 -5.51 -13.29 -1.40
C GLU A 129 -4.23 -14.09 -1.13
N VAL A 130 -4.31 -15.02 -0.19
CA VAL A 130 -3.16 -15.82 0.26
C VAL A 130 -3.52 -17.30 0.28
N PHE A 131 -2.53 -18.15 0.03
CA PHE A 131 -2.63 -19.57 0.29
C PHE A 131 -2.30 -19.82 1.77
N ASP A 132 -3.26 -20.36 2.52
CA ASP A 132 -3.06 -20.74 3.93
C ASP A 132 -2.52 -22.18 4.03
N PRO A 133 -1.28 -22.38 4.50
CA PRO A 133 -0.71 -23.71 4.67
C PRO A 133 -1.47 -24.61 5.65
N SER A 134 -2.22 -24.02 6.59
CA SER A 134 -2.92 -24.77 7.65
C SER A 134 -4.21 -25.41 7.14
N SER A 135 -4.97 -24.68 6.33
CA SER A 135 -6.22 -25.19 5.72
C SER A 135 -6.02 -25.78 4.31
N GLY A 136 -4.89 -25.51 3.67
CA GLY A 136 -4.58 -25.95 2.30
C GLY A 136 -5.47 -25.29 1.25
N LYS A 137 -5.98 -24.08 1.54
CA LYS A 137 -6.92 -23.34 0.69
C LYS A 137 -6.46 -21.92 0.48
N GLU A 138 -6.92 -21.34 -0.62
CA GLU A 138 -6.84 -19.90 -0.86
C GLU A 138 -7.91 -19.20 -0.04
N VAL A 139 -7.51 -18.15 0.69
CA VAL A 139 -8.37 -17.34 1.54
C VAL A 139 -8.05 -15.87 1.33
N LYS A 140 -9.05 -15.01 1.56
CA LYS A 140 -8.88 -13.57 1.58
C LYS A 140 -8.88 -13.08 3.01
N VAL A 141 -7.86 -12.32 3.37
CA VAL A 141 -7.70 -11.84 4.74
C VAL A 141 -7.27 -10.38 4.75
N VAL A 142 -7.44 -9.77 5.92
CA VAL A 142 -6.88 -8.47 6.28
C VAL A 142 -6.09 -8.62 7.58
N PRO A 143 -5.08 -7.77 7.85
CA PRO A 143 -4.30 -7.86 9.08
C PRO A 143 -5.18 -7.72 10.32
N ALA A 144 -4.94 -8.56 11.32
CA ALA A 144 -5.74 -8.62 12.55
C ALA A 144 -5.68 -7.34 13.40
N ASP A 145 -4.62 -6.53 13.26
CA ASP A 145 -4.48 -5.23 13.91
C ASP A 145 -5.05 -4.06 13.10
N ALA A 146 -5.72 -4.33 11.97
CA ALA A 146 -6.49 -3.30 11.26
C ALA A 146 -7.69 -2.85 12.09
N VAL A 147 -8.03 -1.57 11.98
CA VAL A 147 -9.21 -0.95 12.56
C VAL A 147 -10.23 -0.73 11.44
N PRO A 148 -11.32 -1.51 11.39
CA PRO A 148 -12.39 -1.28 10.43
C PRO A 148 -13.20 -0.04 10.81
N TYR A 149 -13.79 0.58 9.80
CA TYR A 149 -14.70 1.72 9.97
C TYR A 149 -15.73 1.77 8.85
N VAL A 150 -16.88 2.39 9.13
CA VAL A 150 -17.94 2.60 8.15
C VAL A 150 -17.61 3.88 7.36
N PRO A 151 -17.53 3.83 6.01
CA PRO A 151 -17.25 5.03 5.22
C PRO A 151 -18.45 6.00 5.27
N GLU A 152 -18.19 7.30 5.28
CA GLU A 152 -19.24 8.34 5.32
C GLU A 152 -20.02 8.43 4.00
N ASP A 153 -19.42 8.02 2.89
CA ASP A 153 -19.96 8.21 1.52
C ASP A 153 -20.73 7.00 0.96
N VAL A 154 -21.16 6.07 1.82
CA VAL A 154 -21.82 4.84 1.34
C VAL A 154 -23.31 5.09 1.09
N GLY A 155 -23.66 5.27 -0.19
CA GLY A 155 -25.06 5.20 -0.64
C GLY A 155 -25.71 3.85 -0.31
N PRO A 156 -27.05 3.77 -0.27
CA PRO A 156 -27.75 2.55 0.15
C PRO A 156 -27.38 1.36 -0.74
N LYS A 157 -26.75 0.34 -0.15
CA LYS A 157 -26.33 -0.89 -0.82
C LYS A 157 -27.02 -2.10 -0.19
N ALA A 158 -27.66 -2.92 -1.02
CA ALA A 158 -28.18 -4.22 -0.57
C ALA A 158 -27.01 -5.18 -0.37
N VAL A 159 -26.79 -5.62 0.86
CA VAL A 159 -25.74 -6.56 1.23
C VAL A 159 -26.38 -7.72 1.97
N ARG A 160 -25.98 -8.94 1.63
CA ARG A 160 -26.37 -10.14 2.38
C ARG A 160 -25.46 -10.24 3.59
N LEU A 161 -25.98 -9.91 4.76
CA LEU A 161 -25.27 -10.05 6.02
C LEU A 161 -25.71 -11.33 6.73
N ASP A 162 -24.75 -12.09 7.24
CA ASP A 162 -25.02 -13.20 8.16
C ASP A 162 -24.90 -12.72 9.63
N GLY A 163 -25.21 -13.60 10.59
CA GLY A 163 -25.14 -13.25 12.01
C GLY A 163 -23.74 -12.84 12.48
N ARG A 164 -22.68 -13.37 11.86
CA ARG A 164 -21.29 -13.07 12.19
C ARG A 164 -20.88 -11.71 11.64
N SER A 165 -21.24 -11.42 10.39
CA SER A 165 -21.02 -10.11 9.77
C SER A 165 -21.69 -8.99 10.58
N ILE A 166 -22.94 -9.20 11.01
CA ILE A 166 -23.67 -8.22 11.84
C ILE A 166 -22.99 -8.01 13.19
N ALA A 167 -22.52 -9.08 13.84
CA ALA A 167 -21.84 -8.99 15.12
C ALA A 167 -20.54 -8.17 15.02
N LEU A 168 -19.72 -8.43 14.02
CA LEU A 168 -18.48 -7.67 13.77
C LEU A 168 -18.76 -6.21 13.44
N MET A 169 -19.74 -5.92 12.58
CA MET A 169 -20.14 -4.54 12.28
C MET A 169 -20.60 -3.78 13.52
N ARG A 170 -21.33 -4.43 14.43
CA ARG A 170 -21.76 -3.80 15.70
C ARG A 170 -20.62 -3.58 16.68
N ALA A 171 -19.58 -4.40 16.64
CA ALA A 171 -18.40 -4.28 17.48
C ALA A 171 -17.39 -3.27 16.94
N THR A 172 -17.61 -2.75 15.72
CA THR A 172 -16.73 -1.78 15.05
C THR A 172 -16.82 -0.42 15.75
N ASP A 173 -16.01 -0.23 16.78
CA ASP A 173 -15.93 1.00 17.59
C ASP A 173 -14.46 1.41 17.81
N GLY A 174 -13.75 1.69 16.71
CA GLY A 174 -12.32 2.03 16.76
C GLY A 174 -11.40 0.89 17.25
N LYS A 175 -11.93 -0.32 17.39
CA LYS A 175 -11.22 -1.52 17.85
C LYS A 175 -10.52 -2.22 16.69
N THR A 176 -9.45 -2.95 17.00
CA THR A 176 -8.81 -3.84 16.02
C THR A 176 -9.68 -5.08 15.74
N ILE A 177 -9.47 -5.73 14.60
CA ILE A 177 -10.15 -6.99 14.29
C ILE A 177 -9.87 -8.06 15.34
N ALA A 178 -8.63 -8.15 15.84
CA ALA A 178 -8.25 -9.07 16.91
C ALA A 178 -9.03 -8.82 18.21
N ASP A 179 -9.24 -7.56 18.58
CA ASP A 179 -9.99 -7.20 19.78
C ASP A 179 -11.48 -7.52 19.63
N MET A 180 -12.06 -7.22 18.46
CA MET A 180 -13.44 -7.60 18.14
C MET A 180 -13.64 -9.12 18.18
N ALA A 181 -12.71 -9.89 17.61
CA ALA A 181 -12.76 -11.35 17.62
C ALA A 181 -12.74 -11.89 19.07
N ARG A 182 -11.83 -11.36 19.90
CA ARG A 182 -11.72 -11.74 21.32
C ARG A 182 -13.00 -11.44 22.11
N GLU A 183 -13.61 -10.28 21.87
CA GLU A 183 -14.87 -9.88 22.52
C GLU A 183 -16.04 -10.78 22.11
N LEU A 184 -16.11 -11.14 20.83
CA LEU A 184 -17.18 -11.97 20.28
C LEU A 184 -16.97 -13.48 20.50
N GLY A 185 -15.82 -13.89 21.06
CA GLY A 185 -15.45 -15.30 21.19
C GLY A 185 -15.25 -15.99 19.83
N MET A 186 -14.88 -15.23 18.81
CA MET A 186 -14.63 -15.68 17.43
C MET A 186 -13.14 -15.97 17.24
N ASP A 187 -12.82 -16.91 16.35
CA ASP A 187 -11.45 -17.12 15.92
C ASP A 187 -10.94 -15.88 15.16
N VAL A 188 -9.70 -15.44 15.44
CA VAL A 188 -9.14 -14.21 14.86
C VAL A 188 -9.06 -14.30 13.34
N ARG A 189 -8.66 -15.47 12.81
CA ARG A 189 -8.59 -15.67 11.37
C ARG A 189 -9.99 -15.63 10.76
N GLU A 190 -10.98 -16.29 11.37
CA GLU A 190 -12.37 -16.21 10.91
C GLU A 190 -12.86 -14.74 10.87
N ALA A 191 -12.55 -13.95 11.90
CA ALA A 191 -12.90 -12.53 11.92
C ALA A 191 -12.22 -11.74 10.80
N CYS A 192 -10.93 -11.99 10.54
CA CYS A 192 -10.19 -11.37 9.43
C CYS A 192 -10.78 -11.73 8.06
N GLU A 193 -11.18 -12.98 7.84
CA GLU A 193 -11.84 -13.43 6.60
C GLU A 193 -13.20 -12.72 6.41
N VAL A 194 -14.04 -12.65 7.46
CA VAL A 194 -15.35 -11.97 7.38
C VAL A 194 -15.20 -10.46 7.17
N VAL A 195 -14.24 -9.80 7.82
CA VAL A 195 -13.97 -8.37 7.60
C VAL A 195 -13.45 -8.14 6.17
N ALA A 196 -12.63 -9.05 5.63
CA ALA A 196 -12.19 -8.98 4.24
C ALA A 196 -13.39 -9.00 3.27
N GLU A 197 -14.36 -9.90 3.47
CA GLU A 197 -15.60 -9.94 2.67
C GLU A 197 -16.41 -8.63 2.78
N LEU A 198 -16.49 -8.03 3.98
CA LEU A 198 -17.18 -6.76 4.18
C LEU A 198 -16.49 -5.59 3.48
N ILE A 199 -15.16 -5.60 3.39
CA ILE A 199 -14.39 -4.60 2.65
C ILE A 199 -14.56 -4.80 1.13
N GLU A 200 -14.49 -6.04 0.62
CA GLU A 200 -14.80 -6.33 -0.80
C GLU A 200 -16.24 -5.92 -1.15
N GLY A 201 -17.16 -6.17 -0.23
CA GLY A 201 -18.55 -5.74 -0.28
C GLY A 201 -18.74 -4.22 -0.20
N ARG A 202 -17.67 -3.43 0.01
CA ARG A 202 -17.70 -1.97 0.23
C ARG A 202 -18.62 -1.55 1.37
N VAL A 203 -18.76 -2.42 2.37
CA VAL A 203 -19.54 -2.15 3.59
C VAL A 203 -18.67 -1.43 4.61
N LEU A 204 -17.43 -1.88 4.73
CA LEU A 204 -16.41 -1.33 5.61
C LEU A 204 -15.21 -0.89 4.77
N LYS A 205 -14.45 0.04 5.32
CA LYS A 205 -13.02 0.23 5.02
C LYS A 205 -12.22 -0.16 6.26
N ALA A 206 -10.92 -0.32 6.13
CA ALA A 206 -10.06 -0.59 7.27
C ALA A 206 -8.73 0.12 7.12
N ARG A 207 -8.14 0.47 8.26
CA ARG A 207 -6.84 1.14 8.31
C ARG A 207 -5.92 0.47 9.32
N VAL A 208 -4.63 0.48 9.05
CA VAL A 208 -3.60 -0.03 9.95
C VAL A 208 -2.52 1.04 10.12
N VAL A 209 -2.01 1.19 11.34
CA VAL A 209 -0.86 2.08 11.59
C VAL A 209 0.41 1.25 11.46
N GLU A 210 1.27 1.62 10.53
CA GLU A 210 2.51 0.90 10.24
C GLU A 210 3.72 1.80 10.24
N GLU A 211 4.83 1.29 10.77
CA GLU A 211 6.15 1.90 10.57
C GLU A 211 6.61 1.59 9.16
N PHE A 212 6.48 2.51 8.23
CA PHE A 212 6.79 2.22 6.84
C PHE A 212 8.28 2.42 6.51
N LYS A 213 8.85 1.46 5.79
CA LYS A 213 10.17 1.55 5.15
C LYS A 213 10.01 1.26 3.67
N SER A 214 10.77 1.94 2.81
CA SER A 214 10.72 1.70 1.36
C SER A 214 10.97 0.24 0.95
N ASP A 215 11.72 -0.50 1.76
CA ASP A 215 12.00 -1.91 1.51
C ASP A 215 10.75 -2.79 1.69
N TYR A 216 9.68 -2.28 2.31
CA TYR A 216 8.45 -3.02 2.51
C TYR A 216 7.60 -3.15 1.24
N ASP A 217 7.81 -2.28 0.25
CA ASP A 217 7.21 -2.40 -1.08
C ASP A 217 7.97 -3.37 -1.99
N ALA A 218 9.09 -3.93 -1.51
CA ALA A 218 9.84 -4.90 -2.28
C ALA A 218 9.01 -6.16 -2.54
N VAL A 219 9.03 -6.63 -3.78
CA VAL A 219 8.47 -7.93 -4.16
C VAL A 219 9.63 -8.90 -4.33
N PHE A 220 9.48 -10.10 -3.81
CA PHE A 220 10.44 -11.19 -3.98
C PHE A 220 9.82 -12.30 -4.82
N VAL A 221 10.63 -12.97 -5.61
CA VAL A 221 10.22 -14.11 -6.45
C VAL A 221 11.11 -15.32 -6.15
N PRO A 222 10.57 -16.54 -6.24
CA PRO A 222 11.37 -17.74 -6.02
C PRO A 222 12.30 -17.97 -7.22
N LYS A 223 13.59 -18.25 -6.96
CA LYS A 223 14.55 -18.63 -8.02
C LYS A 223 14.26 -20.00 -8.61
N VAL A 224 13.70 -20.89 -7.81
CA VAL A 224 13.28 -22.22 -8.22
C VAL A 224 11.80 -22.36 -7.90
N ARG A 225 11.02 -22.75 -8.92
CA ARG A 225 9.61 -23.05 -8.72
C ARG A 225 9.50 -24.37 -7.95
N ILE A 226 9.07 -24.28 -6.69
CA ILE A 226 8.77 -25.45 -5.85
C ILE A 226 7.25 -25.61 -5.84
N GLU A 227 6.75 -26.83 -6.04
CA GLU A 227 5.31 -27.07 -5.99
C GLU A 227 4.77 -26.93 -4.56
N SER A 228 3.53 -26.44 -4.44
CA SER A 228 2.87 -26.23 -3.15
C SER A 228 2.77 -27.51 -2.32
N THR A 229 2.60 -28.66 -2.96
CA THR A 229 2.56 -29.99 -2.33
C THR A 229 3.90 -30.39 -1.73
N GLU A 230 4.99 -30.10 -2.43
CA GLU A 230 6.36 -30.34 -1.95
C GLU A 230 6.70 -29.45 -0.76
N LEU A 231 6.37 -28.15 -0.84
CA LEU A 231 6.58 -27.21 0.28
C LEU A 231 5.78 -27.60 1.53
N MET A 232 4.54 -28.06 1.36
CA MET A 232 3.73 -28.52 2.47
C MET A 232 4.34 -29.74 3.18
N ALA A 233 4.92 -30.67 2.42
CA ALA A 233 5.53 -31.89 2.94
C ALA A 233 6.87 -31.69 3.66
N ARG A 234 7.49 -30.51 3.53
CA ARG A 234 8.78 -30.17 4.19
C ARG A 234 8.60 -29.95 5.68
N GLU A 235 8.98 -30.91 6.53
CA GLU A 235 8.87 -30.76 7.99
C GLU A 235 9.95 -29.84 8.60
N ASP A 236 11.03 -29.58 7.86
CA ASP A 236 12.13 -28.70 8.25
C ASP A 236 11.79 -27.21 8.15
N LEU A 237 10.69 -26.85 7.50
CA LEU A 237 10.23 -25.47 7.36
C LEU A 237 9.17 -25.12 8.40
N ARG A 238 9.34 -23.96 9.05
CA ARG A 238 8.35 -23.39 9.97
C ARG A 238 7.09 -22.98 9.20
N PRO A 239 5.90 -22.94 9.86
CA PRO A 239 4.65 -22.53 9.22
C PRO A 239 4.72 -21.18 8.49
N PHE A 240 5.45 -20.22 9.07
CA PHE A 240 5.64 -18.90 8.46
C PHE A 240 6.56 -18.94 7.22
N GLU A 241 7.60 -19.79 7.20
CA GLU A 241 8.48 -19.96 6.02
C GLU A 241 7.71 -20.62 4.87
N LYS A 242 6.89 -21.63 5.20
CA LYS A 242 5.98 -22.25 4.23
C LYS A 242 5.01 -21.23 3.65
N PHE A 243 4.40 -20.42 4.51
CA PHE A 243 3.50 -19.35 4.07
C PHE A 243 4.21 -18.41 3.07
N ILE A 244 5.39 -17.90 3.42
CA ILE A 244 6.13 -16.97 2.55
C ILE A 244 6.38 -17.63 1.18
N LEU A 245 7.04 -18.79 1.15
CA LEU A 245 7.41 -19.46 -0.10
C LEU A 245 6.19 -19.79 -0.99
N MET A 246 5.08 -20.20 -0.40
CA MET A 246 3.84 -20.52 -1.14
C MET A 246 3.15 -19.29 -1.72
N ASN A 247 3.40 -18.10 -1.14
CA ASN A 247 2.73 -16.87 -1.54
C ASN A 247 3.61 -15.93 -2.38
N LEU A 248 4.93 -16.15 -2.50
CA LEU A 248 5.82 -15.34 -3.35
C LEU A 248 5.40 -15.29 -4.82
N VAL A 249 4.86 -16.39 -5.35
CA VAL A 249 4.39 -16.47 -6.75
C VAL A 249 3.23 -15.51 -7.07
N ARG A 250 2.61 -14.92 -6.03
CA ARG A 250 1.48 -13.97 -6.17
C ARG A 250 1.94 -12.53 -6.35
N GLY A 251 3.24 -12.26 -6.26
CA GLY A 251 3.81 -10.92 -6.43
C GLY A 251 3.44 -9.97 -5.29
N LEU A 252 3.18 -10.51 -4.09
CA LEU A 252 2.90 -9.71 -2.90
C LEU A 252 4.17 -9.02 -2.41
N THR A 253 4.03 -7.77 -1.98
CA THR A 253 5.06 -7.00 -1.30
C THR A 253 5.36 -7.59 0.08
N VAL A 254 6.50 -7.22 0.68
CA VAL A 254 6.83 -7.57 2.07
C VAL A 254 5.73 -7.14 3.03
N LEU A 255 5.17 -5.94 2.84
CA LEU A 255 4.07 -5.42 3.64
C LEU A 255 2.82 -6.31 3.54
N GLU A 256 2.41 -6.67 2.33
CA GLU A 256 1.24 -7.52 2.07
C GLU A 256 1.44 -8.95 2.59
N LEU A 257 2.66 -9.50 2.52
CA LEU A 257 2.99 -10.79 3.13
C LEU A 257 2.83 -10.75 4.66
N SER A 258 3.27 -9.66 5.31
CA SER A 258 3.04 -9.45 6.74
C SER A 258 1.55 -9.28 7.06
N TRP A 259 0.80 -8.58 6.21
CA TRP A 259 -0.65 -8.46 6.34
C TRP A 259 -1.32 -9.85 6.29
N GLY A 260 -0.84 -10.72 5.40
CA GLY A 260 -1.41 -12.05 5.20
C GLY A 260 -1.18 -12.94 6.42
N LEU A 261 0.05 -12.93 6.94
CA LEU A 261 0.40 -13.65 8.17
C LEU A 261 -0.45 -13.18 9.36
N ARG A 262 -0.61 -11.86 9.54
CA ARG A 262 -1.47 -11.32 10.61
C ARG A 262 -2.93 -11.64 10.42
N GLY A 263 -3.42 -11.66 9.18
CA GLY A 263 -4.78 -12.10 8.87
C GLY A 263 -5.02 -13.58 9.19
N LEU A 264 -3.98 -14.41 9.12
CA LEU A 264 -4.02 -15.82 9.55
C LEU A 264 -3.75 -16.01 11.05
N GLY A 265 -3.62 -14.92 11.82
CA GLY A 265 -3.46 -14.96 13.28
C GLY A 265 -2.00 -15.00 13.77
N PHE A 266 -1.01 -14.83 12.90
CA PHE A 266 0.39 -14.73 13.29
C PHE A 266 0.76 -13.27 13.61
N ASP A 267 1.37 -13.00 14.76
CA ASP A 267 1.88 -11.67 15.08
C ASP A 267 3.26 -11.45 14.45
N VAL A 268 3.29 -11.13 13.16
CA VAL A 268 4.54 -10.95 12.37
C VAL A 268 4.53 -9.59 11.69
N LYS A 269 5.53 -8.76 12.00
CA LYS A 269 5.71 -7.43 11.42
C LYS A 269 6.48 -7.46 10.10
N PRO A 270 6.38 -6.42 9.25
CA PRO A 270 7.05 -6.42 7.95
C PRO A 270 8.59 -6.55 8.04
N ASP A 271 9.22 -6.03 9.10
CA ASP A 271 10.66 -6.19 9.34
C ASP A 271 11.09 -7.65 9.49
N GLU A 272 10.27 -8.47 10.14
CA GLU A 272 10.54 -9.91 10.31
C GLU A 272 10.43 -10.64 8.98
N VAL A 273 9.43 -10.27 8.17
CA VAL A 273 9.27 -10.81 6.80
C VAL A 273 10.46 -10.42 5.93
N LEU A 274 10.86 -9.14 5.96
CA LEU A 274 12.01 -8.65 5.19
C LEU A 274 13.30 -9.35 5.59
N SER A 275 13.51 -9.55 6.90
CA SER A 275 14.70 -10.23 7.42
C SER A 275 14.77 -11.68 6.92
N LEU A 276 13.65 -12.41 6.97
CA LEU A 276 13.59 -13.76 6.41
C LEU A 276 13.86 -13.77 4.91
N LEU A 277 13.26 -12.86 4.15
CA LEU A 277 13.44 -12.81 2.70
C LEU A 277 14.89 -12.52 2.31
N LYS A 278 15.60 -11.68 3.07
CA LYS A 278 17.04 -11.44 2.91
C LYS A 278 17.86 -12.70 3.22
N GLU A 279 17.54 -13.42 4.30
CA GLU A 279 18.20 -14.72 4.61
C GLU A 279 17.96 -15.75 3.48
N MET A 280 16.74 -15.82 2.94
CA MET A 280 16.40 -16.70 1.82
C MET A 280 17.08 -16.27 0.51
N GLU A 281 17.29 -14.97 0.30
CA GLU A 281 18.00 -14.42 -0.87
C GLU A 281 19.49 -14.76 -0.81
N GLU A 282 20.12 -14.60 0.36
CA GLU A 282 21.50 -14.99 0.63
C GLU A 282 21.70 -16.51 0.44
N ALA A 283 20.71 -17.31 0.84
CA ALA A 283 20.68 -18.76 0.60
C ALA A 283 20.38 -19.14 -0.87
N GLY A 284 20.07 -18.17 -1.73
CA GLY A 284 19.79 -18.39 -3.15
C GLY A 284 18.43 -19.03 -3.44
N LEU A 285 17.47 -18.95 -2.52
CA LEU A 285 16.12 -19.49 -2.69
C LEU A 285 15.19 -18.50 -3.41
N VAL A 286 15.37 -17.21 -3.13
CA VAL A 286 14.56 -16.13 -3.69
C VAL A 286 15.46 -15.03 -4.26
N GLU A 287 14.88 -14.11 -5.00
CA GLU A 287 15.51 -12.86 -5.43
C GLU A 287 14.50 -11.72 -5.38
N LYS A 288 15.00 -10.52 -5.12
CA LYS A 288 14.19 -9.31 -5.26
C LYS A 288 13.80 -9.11 -6.73
N SER A 289 12.50 -8.99 -7.00
CA SER A 289 11.97 -8.62 -8.31
C SER A 289 12.43 -7.21 -8.67
N SER A 290 12.99 -7.05 -9.87
CA SER A 290 13.47 -5.78 -10.41
C SER A 290 12.35 -4.86 -10.85
#